data_AF-A0A1Y5KJA2-F1
#
_entry.id   AF-A0A1Y5KJA2-F1
#
_cell.length_a   1.000
_cell.length_b   1.000
_cell.length_c   1.000
_cell.angle_alpha   90.00
_cell.angle_beta   90.00
_cell.angle_gamma   90.00
#
_symmetry.space_group_name_H-M   'P 1'
#
loop_
_entity.id
_entity.type
_entity.pdbx_description
1 polymer ?
#
loop_
_entity_poly.entity_id
_entity_poly.type
_entity_poly.pdbx_seq_one_letter_code
_entity_poly.pdbx_strand_id
1 'polypeptide(L)' 'MSNPELKEWYTMQDLYEMLPLGRNSVYKLVNEEGFPKIRIGRRIIIPVQKFKEWTEARVKAQ' A
#
# COMPACT_ATOMS: atom_id res chain seq x y z
N MET A 1 -21.45 -14.87 4.83
CA MET A 1 -20.85 -13.54 4.52
C MET A 1 -19.49 -13.51 5.18
N SER A 2 -18.44 -13.81 4.43
CA SER A 2 -17.08 -13.55 4.90
C SER A 2 -16.90 -12.04 4.91
N ASN A 3 -16.50 -11.44 6.03
CA ASN A 3 -16.11 -10.03 6.13
C ASN A 3 -14.61 -9.94 5.76
N PRO A 4 -14.22 -9.55 4.53
CA PRO A 4 -12.81 -9.39 4.18
C PRO A 4 -12.20 -8.05 4.65
N GLU A 5 -12.76 -7.41 5.68
CA GLU A 5 -12.67 -5.94 5.79
C GLU A 5 -11.77 -5.37 6.89
N LEU A 6 -10.91 -6.16 7.53
CA LEU A 6 -9.91 -5.63 8.47
C LEU A 6 -8.53 -6.21 8.20
N LYS A 7 -8.03 -6.07 6.97
CA LYS A 7 -6.58 -6.17 6.77
C LYS A 7 -5.96 -4.91 7.35
N GLU A 8 -5.22 -5.04 8.45
CA GLU A 8 -4.52 -3.90 9.08
C GLU A 8 -3.23 -3.53 8.33
N TRP A 9 -2.71 -4.47 7.53
CA TRP A 9 -1.58 -4.25 6.63
C TRP A 9 -1.78 -4.96 5.29
N TYR A 10 -1.38 -4.29 4.22
CA TYR A 10 -1.22 -4.87 2.89
C TYR A 10 0.19 -5.43 2.71
N THR A 11 0.27 -6.44 1.85
CA THR A 11 1.54 -6.92 1.31
C THR A 11 1.76 -6.37 -0.09
N MET A 12 2.96 -6.60 -0.66
CA MET A 12 3.20 -6.31 -2.08
C MET A 12 2.18 -7.01 -2.98
N GLN A 13 1.73 -8.21 -2.59
CA GLN A 13 0.79 -9.00 -3.36
C GLN A 13 -0.60 -8.37 -3.37
N ASP A 14 -1.08 -7.93 -2.20
CA ASP A 14 -2.33 -7.16 -2.08
C ASP A 14 -2.33 -5.90 -2.93
N LEU A 15 -1.21 -5.16 -2.95
CA LEU A 15 -1.09 -3.96 -3.76
C LEU A 15 -1.18 -4.27 -5.26
N TYR A 16 -0.62 -5.39 -5.72
CA TYR A 16 -0.75 -5.81 -7.12
C TYR A 16 -2.19 -6.20 -7.49
N GLU A 17 -2.98 -6.70 -6.55
CA GLU A 17 -4.38 -7.07 -6.78
C GLU A 17 -5.32 -5.87 -6.64
N MET A 18 -5.03 -4.94 -5.72
CA MET A 18 -5.83 -3.73 -5.50
C MET A 18 -5.59 -2.65 -6.55
N LEU A 19 -4.34 -2.48 -6.98
CA LEU A 19 -3.99 -1.46 -7.96
C LEU A 19 -4.02 -2.09 -9.35
N PRO A 20 -4.67 -1.47 -10.35
CA PRO A 20 -4.59 -1.89 -11.75
C PRO A 20 -3.22 -1.53 -12.37
N LEU A 21 -2.16 -1.60 -11.58
CA LEU A 21 -0.79 -1.23 -11.92
C LEU A 21 0.06 -2.49 -12.06
N GLY A 22 0.92 -2.51 -13.08
CA GLY A 22 1.89 -3.59 -13.25
C GLY A 22 2.85 -3.68 -12.05
N ARG A 23 3.43 -4.88 -11.84
CA ARG A 23 4.33 -5.17 -10.70
C ARG A 23 5.45 -4.13 -10.55
N ASN A 24 6.02 -3.67 -11.67
CA ASN A 24 7.07 -2.65 -11.67
C ASN A 24 6.58 -1.29 -11.16
N SER A 25 5.37 -0.88 -11.54
CA SER A 25 4.78 0.39 -11.11
C SER A 25 4.52 0.39 -9.62
N VAL A 26 3.96 -0.69 -9.07
CA VAL A 26 3.77 -0.85 -7.62
C VAL A 26 5.10 -0.92 -6.89
N TYR A 27 6.12 -1.60 -7.44
CA TYR A 27 7.46 -1.62 -6.83
C TYR A 27 8.09 -0.23 -6.74
N LYS A 28 7.91 0.59 -7.78
CA LYS A 28 8.35 2.00 -7.78
C LYS A 28 7.58 2.80 -6.76
N LEU A 29 6.26 2.65 -6.71
CA LEU A 29 5.37 3.33 -5.76
C LEU A 29 5.78 3.03 -4.31
N VAL A 30 6.00 1.76 -3.99
CA VAL A 30 6.44 1.35 -2.64
C VAL A 30 7.87 1.82 -2.33
N ASN A 31 8.71 2.02 -3.35
CA ASN A 31 10.04 2.59 -3.18
C ASN A 31 10.09 4.12 -3.24
N GLU A 32 8.96 4.78 -3.47
CA GLU A 32 8.89 6.23 -3.52
C GLU A 32 9.15 6.86 -2.14
N GLU A 33 9.80 8.02 -2.14
CA GLU A 33 10.02 8.78 -0.93
C GLU A 33 8.68 9.28 -0.37
N GLY A 34 8.40 8.91 0.88
CA GLY A 34 7.11 9.21 1.53
C GLY A 34 6.05 8.11 1.43
N PHE A 35 6.33 6.98 0.76
CA PHE A 35 5.40 5.86 0.75
C PHE A 35 5.32 5.18 2.13
N PRO A 36 4.11 4.89 2.66
CA PRO A 36 3.91 4.34 3.99
C PRO A 36 4.22 2.83 4.06
N LYS A 37 5.50 2.47 3.92
CA LYS A 37 6.00 1.11 4.15
C LYS A 37 6.60 0.98 5.54
N ILE A 38 6.29 -0.11 6.21
CA ILE A 38 6.98 -0.54 7.44
C ILE A 38 7.80 -1.77 7.08
N ARG A 39 9.11 -1.69 7.33
CA ARG A 39 10.02 -2.83 7.15
C ARG A 39 10.24 -3.50 8.50
N ILE A 40 9.66 -4.68 8.69
CA ILE A 40 9.87 -5.52 9.88
C ILE A 40 10.89 -6.60 9.51
N GLY A 41 12.15 -6.33 9.84
CA GLY A 41 13.29 -7.20 9.50
C GLY A 41 13.46 -7.39 8.00
N ARG A 42 13.15 -8.59 7.50
CA ARG A 42 13.21 -8.94 6.06
C ARG A 42 11.86 -8.75 5.33
N ARG A 43 10.76 -8.53 6.06
CA ARG A 43 9.42 -8.37 5.47
C ARG A 43 9.05 -6.90 5.38
N ILE A 44 8.35 -6.55 4.31
CA ILE A 44 7.76 -5.23 4.11
C ILE A 44 6.24 -5.40 4.26
N ILE A 45 5.66 -4.61 5.15
CA ILE A 45 4.22 -4.52 5.35
C ILE A 45 3.79 -3.08 5.13
N ILE A 46 2.60 -2.88 4.59
CA ILE A 46 2.07 -1.57 4.24
C ILE A 46 0.83 -1.35 5.11
N PRO A 47 0.91 -0.64 6.23
CA PRO A 47 -0.26 -0.37 7.07
C PRO A 47 -1.36 0.34 6.29
N VAL A 48 -2.57 -0.23 6.30
CA VAL A 48 -3.71 0.27 5.52
C VAL A 48 -4.09 1.69 5.92
N GLN A 49 -4.02 1.98 7.22
CA GLN A 49 -4.32 3.30 7.75
C GLN A 49 -3.40 4.37 7.15
N LYS A 50 -2.09 4.12 7.15
CA LYS A 50 -1.11 5.05 6.58
C LYS A 50 -1.19 5.10 5.05
N PHE A 51 -1.47 3.97 4.39
CA PHE A 51 -1.71 3.92 2.94
C PHE A 51 -2.89 4.79 2.54
N LYS A 52 -3.98 4.74 3.31
CA LYS A 52 -5.15 5.59 3.11
C LYS A 52 -4.81 7.06 3.30
N GLU A 53 -4.14 7.42 4.41
CA GLU A 53 -3.68 8.80 4.66
C GLU A 53 -2.81 9.32 3.50
N TRP A 54 -1.85 8.51 3.03
CA TRP A 54 -0.98 8.84 1.90
C TRP A 54 -1.75 9.01 0.59
N THR A 55 -2.73 8.14 0.33
CA THR A 55 -3.56 8.21 -0.88
C THR A 55 -4.42 9.46 -0.86
N GLU A 56 -5.07 9.77 0.26
CA GLU A 56 -5.87 10.98 0.43
C GLU A 56 -5.03 12.25 0.28
N ALA A 57 -3.79 12.26 0.78
CA ALA A 57 -2.86 13.38 0.61
C ALA A 57 -2.53 13.64 -0.86
N ARG A 58 -2.46 12.61 -1.70
CA ARG A 58 -2.23 12.77 -3.15
C ARG A 58 -3.47 13.16 -3.92
N VAL A 59 -4.64 12.61 -3.58
CA VAL A 59 -5.90 12.95 -4.24
C VAL A 59 -6.28 14.42 -4.03
N LYS A 60 -5.98 15.00 -2.86
CA LYS A 60 -6.21 16.44 -2.59
C LYS A 60 -5.27 17.39 -3.34
N ALA A 61 -4.20 16.88 -3.95
CA ALA A 61 -3.25 17.68 -4.71
C ALA A 61 -3.62 17.83 -6.19
N GLN A 62 -4.81 17.38 -6.61
CA GLN A 62 -5.31 17.44 -7.99
C GLN A 62 -6.51 18.37 -8.15
#